data_AF-A0A7V3DYQ3-F1
#
_entry.id   AF-A0A7V3DYQ3-F1
#
_cell.length_a   1.000
_cell.length_b   1.000
_cell.length_c   1.000
_cell.angle_alpha   90.00
_cell.angle_beta   90.00
_cell.angle_gamma   90.00
#
_symmetry.space_group_name_H-M   'P 1'
#
loop_
_entity.id
_entity.type
_entity.pdbx_description
1 polymer ?
#
loop_
_entity_poly.entity_id
_entity_poly.type
_entity_poly.pdbx_seq_one_letter_code
_entity_poly.pdbx_strand_id
1 'polypeptide(L)'
;MSPKATLENRLSRLNEAARQTRGEQLAEELHRAFESRSNILAARAAEITARRGLANLTPLLVRRFDDFMTDPEKTDKGCTAKTAIARALNELNYAEAGLFLRGLRHVQMEPVYGGQVDTADQLRGECVQGLVRIGYEEAALEVAGLALDPCPAARRAAIRACVGLPGQSGELIARMKVLGGDEDAEVMSECFTALIRLSPARSVPFVARYLHASDPAVAESAALSIGESREPAAFGILREAYENVYGVPAHRRLMLPIALTRTPEAFEFLLQTIREQPLDLAAAALNALAVCACDEDRRQQARLAVEQRDDPRLAQLFAQRVAAP
;
A
#
# COMPACT_ATOMS: atom_id res chain seq x y z
N MET A 1 -31.52 16.04 -19.73
CA MET A 1 -30.69 15.44 -18.67
C MET A 1 -29.36 16.17 -18.61
N SER A 2 -28.80 16.40 -17.41
CA SER A 2 -27.48 17.03 -17.28
C SER A 2 -26.38 16.09 -17.81
N PRO A 3 -25.26 16.62 -18.35
CA PRO A 3 -24.14 15.80 -18.80
C PRO A 3 -23.62 14.82 -17.74
N LYS A 4 -23.63 15.24 -16.46
CA LYS A 4 -23.26 14.42 -15.30
C LYS A 4 -24.20 13.23 -15.11
N ALA A 5 -25.51 13.45 -15.12
CA ALA A 5 -26.51 12.37 -15.01
C ALA A 5 -26.42 11.39 -16.19
N THR A 6 -26.04 11.89 -17.38
CA THR A 6 -25.80 11.03 -18.55
C THR A 6 -24.56 10.14 -18.38
N LEU A 7 -23.47 10.65 -17.80
CA LEU A 7 -22.26 9.86 -17.54
C LEU A 7 -22.48 8.80 -16.46
N GLU A 8 -23.12 9.18 -15.35
CA GLU A 8 -23.48 8.24 -14.26
C GLU A 8 -24.34 7.09 -14.77
N ASN A 9 -25.35 7.39 -15.60
CA ASN A 9 -26.19 6.37 -16.21
C ASN A 9 -25.39 5.42 -17.14
N ARG A 10 -24.42 5.96 -17.89
CA ARG A 10 -23.57 5.13 -18.76
C ARG A 10 -22.63 4.23 -17.95
N LEU A 11 -22.09 4.72 -16.84
CA LEU A 11 -21.28 3.92 -15.91
C LEU A 11 -22.10 2.79 -15.26
N SER A 12 -23.31 3.11 -14.80
CA SER A 12 -24.22 2.11 -14.23
C SER A 12 -24.55 1.01 -15.23
N ARG A 13 -24.86 1.38 -16.49
CA ARG A 13 -25.10 0.42 -17.58
C ARG A 13 -23.88 -0.45 -17.87
N LEU A 14 -22.68 0.14 -17.94
CA LEU A 14 -21.45 -0.62 -18.17
C LEU A 14 -21.19 -1.64 -17.04
N ASN A 15 -21.42 -1.23 -15.79
CA ASN A 15 -21.30 -2.10 -14.62
C ASN A 15 -22.32 -3.24 -14.63
N GLU A 16 -23.54 -2.95 -15.03
CA GLU A 16 -24.60 -3.95 -15.16
C GLU A 16 -24.30 -4.95 -16.27
N ALA A 17 -23.90 -4.47 -17.45
CA ALA A 17 -23.45 -5.31 -18.56
C ALA A 17 -22.28 -6.21 -18.13
N ALA A 18 -21.31 -5.68 -17.39
CA ALA A 18 -20.20 -6.45 -16.86
C ALA A 18 -20.62 -7.56 -15.91
N ARG A 19 -21.80 -7.50 -15.27
CA ARG A 19 -22.35 -8.56 -14.41
C ARG A 19 -23.16 -9.58 -15.20
N GLN A 20 -23.94 -9.11 -16.17
CA GLN A 20 -24.96 -9.91 -16.87
C GLN A 20 -24.43 -10.61 -18.13
N THR A 21 -23.44 -10.02 -18.80
CA THR A 21 -22.90 -10.53 -20.08
C THR A 21 -21.55 -11.23 -19.88
N ARG A 22 -21.18 -12.10 -20.84
CA ARG A 22 -19.91 -12.83 -20.85
C ARG A 22 -19.37 -12.95 -22.27
N GLY A 23 -18.08 -13.27 -22.38
CA GLY A 23 -17.43 -13.53 -23.66
C GLY A 23 -17.52 -12.35 -24.63
N GLU A 24 -17.90 -12.64 -25.88
CA GLU A 24 -17.94 -11.67 -26.97
C GLU A 24 -18.92 -10.52 -26.72
N GLN A 25 -20.09 -10.79 -26.14
CA GLN A 25 -21.08 -9.75 -25.83
C GLN A 25 -20.53 -8.70 -24.87
N LEU A 26 -19.77 -9.15 -23.85
CA LEU A 26 -19.11 -8.22 -22.94
C LEU A 26 -17.99 -7.46 -23.64
N ALA A 27 -17.24 -8.12 -24.53
CA ALA A 27 -16.19 -7.48 -25.30
C ALA A 27 -16.73 -6.35 -26.21
N GLU A 28 -17.90 -6.53 -26.82
CA GLU A 28 -18.57 -5.49 -27.62
C GLU A 28 -19.02 -4.27 -26.79
N GLU A 29 -19.57 -4.49 -25.60
CA GLU A 29 -19.93 -3.41 -24.67
C GLU A 29 -18.69 -2.63 -24.23
N LEU A 30 -17.59 -3.33 -23.93
CA LEU A 30 -16.32 -2.71 -23.57
C LEU A 30 -15.71 -1.94 -24.74
N HIS A 31 -15.78 -2.48 -25.96
CA HIS A 31 -15.33 -1.78 -27.16
C HIS A 31 -16.08 -0.46 -27.36
N ARG A 32 -17.41 -0.46 -27.19
CA ARG A 32 -18.23 0.76 -27.23
C ARG A 32 -17.86 1.76 -26.14
N ALA A 33 -17.51 1.29 -24.94
CA ALA A 33 -17.04 2.16 -23.86
C ALA A 33 -15.69 2.80 -24.20
N PHE A 34 -14.74 2.04 -24.75
CA PHE A 34 -13.42 2.53 -25.15
C PHE A 34 -13.47 3.56 -26.28
N GLU A 35 -14.29 3.34 -27.31
CA GLU A 35 -14.46 4.26 -28.44
C GLU A 35 -15.20 5.55 -28.05
N SER A 36 -15.72 5.64 -26.82
CA SER A 36 -16.26 6.89 -26.31
C SER A 36 -15.16 7.91 -26.02
N ARG A 37 -15.48 9.21 -26.15
CA ARG A 37 -14.59 10.32 -25.75
C ARG A 37 -14.45 10.50 -24.23
N SER A 38 -14.98 9.58 -23.42
CA SER A 38 -14.97 9.70 -21.96
C SER A 38 -13.84 8.88 -21.36
N ASN A 39 -12.86 9.57 -20.79
CA ASN A 39 -11.76 8.92 -20.07
C ASN A 39 -12.24 8.08 -18.88
N ILE A 40 -13.26 8.54 -18.15
CA ILE A 40 -13.85 7.80 -17.02
C ILE A 40 -14.48 6.48 -17.48
N LEU A 41 -15.19 6.47 -18.61
CA LEU A 41 -15.73 5.22 -19.17
C LEU A 41 -14.63 4.29 -19.68
N ALA A 42 -13.59 4.83 -20.31
CA ALA A 42 -12.45 4.05 -20.76
C ALA A 42 -11.68 3.43 -19.58
N ALA A 43 -11.47 4.19 -18.50
CA ALA A 43 -10.84 3.70 -17.29
C ALA A 43 -11.64 2.55 -16.67
N ARG A 44 -12.95 2.72 -16.54
CA ARG A 44 -13.81 1.67 -16.00
C ARG A 44 -13.86 0.44 -16.91
N ALA A 45 -13.86 0.63 -18.22
CA ALA A 45 -13.78 -0.47 -19.17
C ALA A 45 -12.46 -1.24 -19.02
N ALA A 46 -11.31 -0.55 -18.86
CA ALA A 46 -10.02 -1.18 -18.63
C ALA A 46 -10.01 -2.05 -17.36
N GLU A 47 -10.54 -1.54 -16.24
CA GLU A 47 -10.68 -2.32 -15.00
C GLU A 47 -11.54 -3.58 -15.18
N ILE A 48 -12.64 -3.49 -15.94
CA ILE A 48 -13.52 -4.64 -16.20
C ILE A 48 -12.80 -5.65 -17.10
N THR A 49 -12.14 -5.18 -18.17
CA THR A 49 -11.34 -6.01 -19.09
C THR A 49 -10.31 -6.83 -18.32
N ALA A 50 -9.57 -6.18 -17.41
CA ALA A 50 -8.53 -6.81 -16.60
C ALA A 50 -9.11 -7.84 -15.63
N ARG A 51 -10.12 -7.45 -14.82
CA ARG A 51 -10.80 -8.35 -13.87
C ARG A 51 -11.44 -9.56 -14.53
N ARG A 52 -11.87 -9.44 -15.79
CA ARG A 52 -12.49 -10.51 -16.57
C ARG A 52 -11.49 -11.31 -17.40
N GLY A 53 -10.20 -10.94 -17.41
CA GLY A 53 -9.15 -11.63 -18.15
C GLY A 53 -9.33 -11.58 -19.68
N LEU A 54 -9.92 -10.52 -20.22
CA LEU A 54 -10.25 -10.40 -21.65
C LEU A 54 -9.01 -9.97 -22.47
N ALA A 55 -8.03 -10.87 -22.58
CA ALA A 55 -6.76 -10.62 -23.25
C ALA A 55 -6.91 -10.27 -24.75
N ASN A 56 -8.00 -10.68 -25.40
CA ASN A 56 -8.32 -10.31 -26.78
C ASN A 56 -8.52 -8.80 -26.99
N LEU A 57 -8.79 -8.02 -25.92
CA LEU A 57 -8.91 -6.56 -25.98
C LEU A 57 -7.57 -5.83 -25.79
N THR A 58 -6.45 -6.54 -25.61
CA THR A 58 -5.12 -5.93 -25.45
C THR A 58 -4.75 -4.95 -26.56
N PRO A 59 -4.94 -5.27 -27.87
CA PRO A 59 -4.63 -4.31 -28.94
C PRO A 59 -5.45 -3.01 -28.85
N LEU A 60 -6.71 -3.12 -28.40
CA LEU A 60 -7.57 -1.95 -28.18
C LEU A 60 -7.08 -1.11 -27.00
N LEU A 61 -6.68 -1.75 -25.89
CA LEU A 61 -6.09 -1.06 -24.74
C LEU A 61 -4.85 -0.25 -25.15
N VAL A 62 -3.93 -0.87 -25.91
CA VAL A 62 -2.71 -0.20 -26.40
C VAL A 62 -3.06 1.00 -27.28
N ARG A 63 -3.95 0.83 -28.27
CA ARG A 63 -4.41 1.92 -29.14
C ARG A 63 -5.01 3.07 -28.33
N ARG A 64 -5.89 2.76 -27.37
CA ARG A 64 -6.54 3.79 -26.56
C ARG A 64 -5.57 4.48 -25.61
N PHE A 65 -4.56 3.77 -25.10
CA PHE A 65 -3.47 4.40 -24.37
C PHE A 65 -2.80 5.49 -25.22
N ASP A 66 -2.43 5.17 -26.46
CA ASP A 66 -1.82 6.13 -27.40
C ASP A 66 -2.73 7.32 -27.70
N ASP A 67 -4.03 7.07 -27.90
CA ASP A 67 -5.01 8.13 -28.12
C ASP A 67 -5.08 9.09 -26.92
N PHE A 68 -5.06 8.57 -25.69
CA PHE A 68 -5.08 9.38 -24.45
C PHE A 68 -3.73 10.02 -24.09
N MET A 69 -2.65 9.62 -24.75
CA MET A 69 -1.35 10.33 -24.70
C MET A 69 -1.35 11.56 -25.60
N THR A 70 -2.30 11.66 -26.54
CA THR A 70 -2.45 12.80 -27.45
C THR A 70 -3.38 13.85 -26.84
N ASP A 71 -2.90 15.10 -26.70
CA ASP A 71 -3.61 16.21 -26.03
C ASP A 71 -4.18 15.81 -24.64
N PRO A 72 -3.33 15.26 -23.76
CA PRO A 72 -3.77 14.46 -22.62
C PRO A 72 -4.54 15.28 -21.57
N GLU A 73 -4.26 16.58 -21.43
CA GLU A 73 -5.00 17.49 -20.55
C GLU A 73 -6.48 17.64 -20.95
N LYS A 74 -6.79 17.45 -22.26
CA LYS A 74 -8.17 17.52 -22.77
C LYS A 74 -8.80 16.15 -22.89
N THR A 75 -8.05 15.15 -23.35
CA THR A 75 -8.58 13.82 -23.67
C THR A 75 -8.65 12.90 -22.45
N ASP A 76 -7.77 13.11 -21.46
CA ASP A 76 -7.68 12.30 -20.25
C ASP A 76 -7.32 13.14 -19.02
N LYS A 77 -8.21 14.07 -18.67
CA LYS A 77 -8.11 14.88 -17.46
C LYS A 77 -7.96 14.00 -16.22
N GLY A 78 -6.98 14.31 -15.37
CA GLY A 78 -6.60 13.55 -14.19
C GLY A 78 -5.84 12.26 -14.48
N CYS A 79 -5.32 12.08 -15.70
CA CYS A 79 -4.58 10.88 -16.14
C CYS A 79 -5.31 9.55 -15.81
N THR A 80 -6.65 9.57 -15.82
CA THR A 80 -7.48 8.49 -15.29
C THR A 80 -7.50 7.28 -16.22
N ALA A 81 -7.69 7.49 -17.52
CA ALA A 81 -7.76 6.41 -18.50
C ALA A 81 -6.39 5.75 -18.72
N LYS A 82 -5.33 6.54 -18.91
CA LYS A 82 -3.99 5.98 -19.13
C LYS A 82 -3.53 5.12 -17.96
N THR A 83 -3.73 5.59 -16.73
CA THR A 83 -3.39 4.84 -15.51
C THR A 83 -4.15 3.52 -15.44
N ALA A 84 -5.47 3.54 -15.64
CA ALA A 84 -6.28 2.33 -15.61
C ALA A 84 -5.92 1.35 -16.75
N ILE A 85 -5.58 1.86 -17.92
CA ILE A 85 -5.13 1.04 -19.06
C ILE A 85 -3.77 0.41 -18.76
N ALA A 86 -2.79 1.16 -18.25
CA ALA A 86 -1.48 0.62 -17.88
C ALA A 86 -1.61 -0.49 -16.81
N ARG A 87 -2.45 -0.28 -15.79
CA ARG A 87 -2.77 -1.31 -14.79
C ARG A 87 -3.42 -2.54 -15.42
N ALA A 88 -4.41 -2.35 -16.30
CA ALA A 88 -5.06 -3.46 -16.99
C ALA A 88 -4.08 -4.27 -17.84
N LEU A 89 -3.17 -3.60 -18.55
CA LEU A 89 -2.12 -4.25 -19.33
C LEU A 89 -1.14 -5.03 -18.46
N ASN A 90 -0.86 -4.56 -17.23
CA ASN A 90 -0.10 -5.35 -16.25
C ASN A 90 -0.83 -6.63 -15.85
N GLU A 91 -2.11 -6.55 -15.49
CA GLU A 91 -2.92 -7.72 -15.12
C GLU A 91 -3.09 -8.73 -16.27
N LEU A 92 -3.12 -8.25 -17.52
CA LEU A 92 -3.21 -9.07 -18.73
C LEU A 92 -1.85 -9.56 -19.25
N ASN A 93 -0.77 -9.33 -18.49
CA ASN A 93 0.59 -9.75 -18.83
C ASN A 93 1.15 -9.20 -20.16
N TYR A 94 0.78 -7.97 -20.53
CA TYR A 94 1.36 -7.31 -21.72
C TYR A 94 2.89 -7.18 -21.61
N ALA A 95 3.62 -7.45 -22.70
CA ALA A 95 5.07 -7.67 -22.63
C ALA A 95 5.94 -6.56 -23.24
N GLU A 96 5.35 -5.59 -23.93
CA GLU A 96 6.16 -4.59 -24.66
C GLU A 96 6.54 -3.41 -23.76
N ALA A 97 7.85 -3.22 -23.58
CA ALA A 97 8.41 -2.17 -22.73
C ALA A 97 8.04 -0.75 -23.20
N GLY A 98 7.88 -0.53 -24.51
CA GLY A 98 7.69 0.80 -25.10
C GLY A 98 6.49 1.58 -24.54
N LEU A 99 5.39 0.89 -24.23
CA LEU A 99 4.23 1.53 -23.59
C LEU A 99 4.56 1.98 -22.17
N PHE A 100 5.17 1.10 -21.38
CA PHE A 100 5.52 1.38 -20.00
C PHE A 100 6.61 2.46 -19.90
N LEU A 101 7.62 2.46 -20.76
CA LEU A 101 8.64 3.52 -20.79
C LEU A 101 8.05 4.90 -21.10
N ARG A 102 7.07 4.98 -22.01
CA ARG A 102 6.38 6.24 -22.30
C ARG A 102 5.55 6.72 -21.11
N GLY A 103 4.78 5.83 -20.48
CA GLY A 103 3.97 6.20 -19.31
C GLY A 103 4.82 6.55 -18.08
N LEU A 104 5.96 5.87 -17.89
CA LEU A 104 6.93 6.18 -16.82
C LEU A 104 7.52 7.59 -16.94
N ARG A 105 7.70 8.09 -18.17
CA ARG A 105 8.27 9.42 -18.44
C ARG A 105 7.19 10.50 -18.57
N HIS A 106 5.92 10.13 -18.45
CA HIS A 106 4.80 11.05 -18.66
C HIS A 106 4.62 11.98 -17.46
N VAL A 107 4.39 13.24 -17.75
CA VAL A 107 4.06 14.31 -16.79
C VAL A 107 2.85 15.04 -17.33
N GLN A 108 1.86 15.30 -16.47
CA GLN A 108 0.62 15.94 -16.88
C GLN A 108 0.26 17.04 -15.88
N MET A 109 0.73 18.26 -16.14
CA MET A 109 0.47 19.41 -15.29
C MET A 109 -0.94 19.95 -15.54
N GLU A 110 -1.82 19.83 -14.55
CA GLU A 110 -3.19 20.34 -14.63
C GLU A 110 -3.44 21.50 -13.67
N PRO A 111 -4.31 22.46 -14.04
CA PRO A 111 -4.59 23.61 -13.20
C PRO A 111 -5.35 23.22 -11.94
N VAL A 112 -4.89 23.74 -10.80
CA VAL A 112 -5.56 23.70 -9.49
C VAL A 112 -5.65 25.11 -8.92
N TYR A 113 -6.45 25.30 -7.86
CA TYR A 113 -6.48 26.59 -7.19
C TYR A 113 -5.08 26.93 -6.65
N GLY A 114 -4.49 28.02 -7.14
CA GLY A 114 -3.17 28.49 -6.70
C GLY A 114 -1.97 27.85 -7.42
N GLY A 115 -2.15 27.09 -8.51
CA GLY A 115 -1.01 26.57 -9.27
C GLY A 115 -1.38 25.45 -10.25
N GLN A 116 -0.46 24.51 -10.41
CA GLN A 116 -0.66 23.28 -11.18
C GLN A 116 -0.19 22.07 -10.36
N VAL A 117 -0.78 20.92 -10.64
CA VAL A 117 -0.36 19.64 -10.06
C VAL A 117 -0.10 18.64 -11.18
N ASP A 118 0.93 17.81 -11.03
CA ASP A 118 1.14 16.68 -11.91
C ASP A 118 0.14 15.56 -11.57
N THR A 119 -0.72 15.20 -12.51
CA THR A 119 -1.73 14.14 -12.34
C THR A 119 -1.26 12.77 -12.82
N ALA A 120 -0.04 12.65 -13.34
CA ALA A 120 0.49 11.41 -13.92
C ALA A 120 1.31 10.54 -12.95
N ASP A 121 1.41 10.91 -11.68
CA ASP A 121 2.19 10.20 -10.66
C ASP A 121 1.83 8.70 -10.54
N GLN A 122 0.54 8.38 -10.54
CA GLN A 122 0.05 7.00 -10.51
C GLN A 122 0.38 6.23 -11.78
N LEU A 123 0.28 6.88 -12.95
CA LEU A 123 0.66 6.26 -14.23
C LEU A 123 2.12 5.83 -14.20
N ARG A 124 3.02 6.70 -13.72
CA ARG A 124 4.45 6.35 -13.59
C ARG A 124 4.66 5.13 -12.71
N GLY A 125 3.92 5.04 -11.60
CA GLY A 125 3.91 3.89 -10.70
C GLY A 125 3.47 2.57 -11.37
N GLU A 126 2.36 2.59 -12.12
CA GLU A 126 1.90 1.41 -12.86
C GLU A 126 2.89 0.99 -13.94
N CYS A 127 3.50 1.97 -14.61
CA CYS A 127 4.45 1.71 -15.67
C CYS A 127 5.77 1.12 -15.18
N VAL A 128 6.35 1.63 -14.07
CA VAL A 128 7.55 1.02 -13.51
C VAL A 128 7.29 -0.42 -13.05
N GLN A 129 6.11 -0.69 -12.48
CA GLN A 129 5.71 -2.04 -12.09
C GLN A 129 5.63 -2.97 -13.31
N GLY A 130 5.16 -2.46 -14.45
CA GLY A 130 5.15 -3.18 -15.71
C GLY A 130 6.54 -3.53 -16.22
N LEU A 131 7.48 -2.58 -16.18
CA LEU A 131 8.88 -2.80 -16.57
C LEU A 131 9.56 -3.87 -15.71
N VAL A 132 9.34 -3.83 -14.40
CA VAL A 132 9.84 -4.85 -13.47
C VAL A 132 9.22 -6.22 -13.79
N ARG A 133 7.90 -6.29 -14.00
CA ARG A 133 7.19 -7.54 -14.31
C ARG A 133 7.69 -8.21 -15.58
N ILE A 134 7.93 -7.45 -16.64
CA ILE A 134 8.41 -8.00 -17.92
C ILE A 134 9.92 -8.30 -17.92
N GLY A 135 10.63 -8.01 -16.82
CA GLY A 135 12.08 -8.19 -16.74
C GLY A 135 12.86 -7.28 -17.67
N TYR A 136 12.41 -6.03 -17.85
CA TYR A 136 13.13 -5.05 -18.68
C TYR A 136 14.55 -4.87 -18.15
N GLU A 137 15.54 -4.90 -19.06
CA GLU A 137 16.97 -4.94 -18.72
C GLU A 137 17.38 -3.78 -17.80
N GLU A 138 16.84 -2.59 -18.03
CA GLU A 138 17.15 -1.38 -17.26
C GLU A 138 16.12 -1.10 -16.14
N ALA A 139 15.26 -2.06 -15.78
CA ALA A 139 14.20 -1.83 -14.79
C ALA A 139 14.73 -1.30 -13.44
N ALA A 140 15.92 -1.75 -13.01
CA ALA A 140 16.53 -1.24 -11.78
C ALA A 140 16.92 0.24 -11.88
N LEU A 141 17.38 0.70 -13.04
CA LEU A 141 17.72 2.12 -13.28
C LEU A 141 16.46 2.97 -13.26
N GLU A 142 15.40 2.50 -13.91
CA GLU A 142 14.11 3.18 -13.98
C GLU A 142 13.44 3.27 -12.59
N VAL A 143 13.51 2.20 -11.79
CA VAL A 143 13.06 2.21 -10.39
C VAL A 143 13.88 3.20 -9.54
N ALA A 144 15.21 3.22 -9.71
CA ALA A 144 16.06 4.15 -8.97
C ALA A 144 15.75 5.62 -9.29
N GLY A 145 15.50 5.94 -10.58
CA GLY A 145 15.05 7.26 -11.00
C GLY A 145 13.71 7.65 -10.36
N LEU A 146 12.72 6.75 -10.42
CA LEU A 146 11.39 7.01 -9.87
C LEU A 146 11.38 7.11 -8.33
N ALA A 147 12.33 6.46 -7.63
CA ALA A 147 12.47 6.61 -6.18
C ALA A 147 12.85 8.04 -5.73
N LEU A 148 13.22 8.90 -6.67
CA LEU A 148 13.52 10.33 -6.48
C LEU A 148 12.52 11.24 -7.20
N ASP A 149 11.38 10.71 -7.64
CA ASP A 149 10.33 11.47 -8.31
C ASP A 149 9.84 12.64 -7.43
N PRO A 150 9.52 13.81 -8.01
CA PRO A 150 8.94 14.93 -7.27
C PRO A 150 7.64 14.56 -6.54
N CYS A 151 6.84 13.64 -7.08
CA CYS A 151 5.59 13.20 -6.51
C CYS A 151 5.83 12.06 -5.50
N PRO A 152 5.45 12.22 -4.22
CA PRO A 152 5.67 11.18 -3.21
C PRO A 152 4.98 9.85 -3.53
N ALA A 153 3.81 9.87 -4.17
CA ALA A 153 3.10 8.66 -4.58
C ALA A 153 3.88 7.84 -5.62
N ALA A 154 4.57 8.51 -6.55
CA ALA A 154 5.44 7.87 -7.52
C ALA A 154 6.68 7.25 -6.84
N ARG A 155 7.28 7.96 -5.87
CA ARG A 155 8.37 7.41 -5.03
C ARG A 155 7.92 6.14 -4.30
N ARG A 156 6.75 6.15 -3.66
CA ARG A 156 6.19 4.94 -3.01
C ARG A 156 5.99 3.80 -4.01
N ALA A 157 5.49 4.09 -5.21
CA ALA A 157 5.32 3.07 -6.24
C ALA A 157 6.66 2.47 -6.70
N ALA A 158 7.71 3.28 -6.84
CA ALA A 158 9.06 2.81 -7.13
C ALA A 158 9.58 1.84 -6.05
N ILE A 159 9.39 2.19 -4.78
CA ILE A 159 9.81 1.35 -3.66
C ILE A 159 9.03 0.04 -3.61
N ARG A 160 7.72 0.04 -3.92
CA ARG A 160 6.96 -1.22 -4.09
C ARG A 160 7.52 -2.09 -5.21
N ALA A 161 7.87 -1.47 -6.33
CA ALA A 161 8.44 -2.17 -7.49
C ALA A 161 9.82 -2.80 -7.19
N CYS A 162 10.58 -2.27 -6.22
CA CYS A 162 11.86 -2.84 -5.79
C CYS A 162 11.77 -4.32 -5.42
N VAL A 163 10.64 -4.78 -4.86
CA VAL A 163 10.44 -6.17 -4.43
C VAL A 163 10.48 -7.16 -5.61
N GLY A 164 10.13 -6.70 -6.82
CA GLY A 164 10.16 -7.52 -8.02
C GLY A 164 11.48 -7.52 -8.77
N LEU A 165 12.47 -6.70 -8.36
CA LEU A 165 13.76 -6.63 -9.03
C LEU A 165 14.62 -7.87 -8.75
N PRO A 166 15.42 -8.32 -9.73
CA PRO A 166 16.32 -9.44 -9.52
C PRO A 166 17.51 -9.06 -8.61
N GLY A 167 18.04 -10.07 -7.93
CA GLY A 167 19.26 -9.93 -7.11
C GLY A 167 19.08 -8.97 -5.94
N GLN A 168 20.08 -8.12 -5.71
CA GLN A 168 20.11 -7.19 -4.56
C GLN A 168 19.70 -5.76 -4.92
N SER A 169 19.38 -5.47 -6.19
CA SER A 169 19.12 -4.11 -6.66
C SER A 169 17.98 -3.43 -5.89
N GLY A 170 16.87 -4.15 -5.66
CA GLY A 170 15.75 -3.63 -4.89
C GLY A 170 16.12 -3.28 -3.45
N GLU A 171 16.95 -4.10 -2.80
CA GLU A 171 17.39 -3.84 -1.42
C GLU A 171 18.33 -2.64 -1.38
N LEU A 172 19.27 -2.54 -2.31
CA LEU A 172 20.21 -1.41 -2.40
C LEU A 172 19.48 -0.09 -2.62
N ILE A 173 18.50 -0.04 -3.53
CA ILE A 173 17.71 1.17 -3.80
C ILE A 173 16.93 1.58 -2.55
N ALA A 174 16.19 0.66 -1.91
CA ALA A 174 15.42 0.96 -0.71
C ALA A 174 16.32 1.38 0.48
N ARG A 175 17.49 0.75 0.65
CA ARG A 175 18.47 1.15 1.69
C ARG A 175 19.02 2.55 1.44
N MET A 176 19.43 2.84 0.20
CA MET A 176 19.91 4.17 -0.17
C MET A 176 18.85 5.23 0.08
N LYS A 177 17.58 4.93 -0.24
CA LYS A 177 16.47 5.84 0.03
C LYS A 177 16.30 6.12 1.52
N VAL A 178 16.32 5.10 2.36
CA VAL A 178 16.21 5.23 3.82
C VAL A 178 17.39 6.01 4.42
N LEU A 179 18.60 5.82 3.90
CA LEU A 179 19.79 6.54 4.36
C LEU A 179 19.80 8.02 3.91
N GLY A 180 19.29 8.30 2.71
CA GLY A 180 19.13 9.67 2.21
C GLY A 180 17.94 10.41 2.85
N GLY A 181 16.99 9.66 3.41
CA GLY A 181 15.75 10.20 3.95
C GLY A 181 14.72 10.53 2.87
N ASP A 182 13.52 10.84 3.34
CA ASP A 182 12.44 11.41 2.53
C ASP A 182 11.65 12.40 3.39
N GLU A 183 11.13 13.45 2.76
CA GLU A 183 10.25 14.42 3.41
C GLU A 183 8.86 13.82 3.73
N ASP A 184 8.46 12.79 2.98
CA ASP A 184 7.21 12.06 3.18
C ASP A 184 7.48 10.78 3.97
N ALA A 185 6.98 10.75 5.22
CA ALA A 185 7.12 9.60 6.11
C ALA A 185 6.48 8.31 5.56
N GLU A 186 5.48 8.39 4.68
CA GLU A 186 4.91 7.20 4.03
C GLU A 186 5.90 6.57 3.04
N VAL A 187 6.80 7.36 2.43
CA VAL A 187 7.88 6.81 1.60
C VAL A 187 8.87 6.04 2.46
N MET A 188 9.23 6.57 3.63
CA MET A 188 10.07 5.86 4.61
C MET A 188 9.40 4.56 5.06
N SER A 189 8.10 4.59 5.35
CA SER A 189 7.30 3.41 5.70
C SER A 189 7.34 2.34 4.62
N GLU A 190 7.13 2.72 3.36
CA GLU A 190 7.18 1.79 2.22
C GLU A 190 8.58 1.18 2.07
N CYS A 191 9.64 1.96 2.32
CA CYS A 191 11.01 1.44 2.27
C CYS A 191 11.27 0.39 3.34
N PHE A 192 10.84 0.62 4.58
CA PHE A 192 11.02 -0.37 5.65
C PHE A 192 10.29 -1.67 5.32
N THR A 193 9.05 -1.59 4.86
CA THR A 193 8.27 -2.74 4.39
C THR A 193 8.96 -3.47 3.24
N ALA A 194 9.44 -2.75 2.23
CA ALA A 194 10.15 -3.35 1.09
C ALA A 194 11.43 -4.05 1.53
N LEU A 195 12.24 -3.42 2.39
CA LEU A 195 13.47 -4.01 2.94
C LEU A 195 13.20 -5.30 3.70
N ILE A 196 12.18 -5.31 4.55
CA ILE A 196 11.80 -6.49 5.32
C ILE A 196 11.29 -7.59 4.40
N ARG A 197 10.51 -7.28 3.36
CA ARG A 197 10.08 -8.28 2.37
C ARG A 197 11.23 -8.86 1.55
N LEU A 198 12.24 -8.05 1.21
CA LEU A 198 13.38 -8.44 0.40
C LEU A 198 14.41 -9.28 1.16
N SER A 199 14.68 -8.94 2.42
CA SER A 199 15.71 -9.61 3.23
C SER A 199 15.45 -9.43 4.73
N PRO A 200 14.45 -10.12 5.30
CA PRO A 200 13.99 -9.88 6.68
C PRO A 200 15.14 -9.89 7.71
N ALA A 201 15.96 -10.95 7.73
CA ALA A 201 17.07 -11.11 8.67
C ALA A 201 18.12 -9.99 8.62
N ARG A 202 18.39 -9.42 7.43
CA ARG A 202 19.34 -8.29 7.27
C ARG A 202 18.68 -6.94 7.48
N SER A 203 17.38 -6.86 7.26
CA SER A 203 16.63 -5.60 7.25
C SER A 203 16.11 -5.25 8.63
N VAL A 204 15.70 -6.23 9.45
CA VAL A 204 15.20 -5.97 10.81
C VAL A 204 16.22 -5.20 11.67
N PRO A 205 17.49 -5.60 11.79
CA PRO A 205 18.49 -4.83 12.54
C PRO A 205 18.76 -3.44 11.95
N PHE A 206 18.63 -3.30 10.63
CA PHE A 206 18.82 -2.01 9.96
C PHE A 206 17.66 -1.04 10.24
N VAL A 207 16.41 -1.52 10.13
CA VAL A 207 15.19 -0.75 10.41
C VAL A 207 15.11 -0.38 11.89
N ALA A 208 15.61 -1.24 12.80
CA ALA A 208 15.64 -0.98 14.23
C ALA A 208 16.34 0.33 14.62
N ARG A 209 17.29 0.79 13.80
CA ARG A 209 17.98 2.08 13.98
C ARG A 209 17.03 3.29 13.94
N TYR A 210 15.83 3.12 13.39
CA TYR A 210 14.82 4.16 13.22
C TYR A 210 13.72 4.12 14.29
N LEU A 211 13.77 3.19 15.26
CA LEU A 211 12.80 3.10 16.37
C LEU A 211 12.75 4.35 17.26
N HIS A 212 13.83 5.13 17.26
CA HIS A 212 13.96 6.40 17.98
C HIS A 212 14.15 7.59 17.04
N ALA A 213 13.66 7.50 15.80
CA ALA A 213 13.67 8.63 14.87
C ALA A 213 12.97 9.85 15.47
N SER A 214 13.46 11.05 15.15
CA SER A 214 12.88 12.31 15.62
C SER A 214 11.47 12.54 15.10
N ASP A 215 11.18 12.05 13.90
CA ASP A 215 9.82 12.01 13.36
C ASP A 215 9.07 10.80 13.95
N PRO A 216 8.01 11.01 14.74
CA PRO A 216 7.23 9.93 15.33
C PRO A 216 6.58 8.99 14.31
N ALA A 217 6.24 9.50 13.12
CA ALA A 217 5.65 8.68 12.06
C ALA A 217 6.66 7.67 11.51
N VAL A 218 7.91 8.11 11.29
CA VAL A 218 9.01 7.23 10.87
C VAL A 218 9.30 6.18 11.95
N ALA A 219 9.35 6.57 13.22
CA ALA A 219 9.57 5.65 14.33
C ALA A 219 8.45 4.60 14.45
N GLU A 220 7.19 5.01 14.29
CA GLU A 220 6.04 4.11 14.29
C GLU A 220 6.07 3.14 13.11
N SER A 221 6.35 3.62 11.89
CA SER A 221 6.51 2.78 10.71
C SER A 221 7.65 1.76 10.85
N ALA A 222 8.78 2.17 11.43
CA ALA A 222 9.89 1.25 11.71
C ALA A 222 9.47 0.15 12.69
N ALA A 223 8.75 0.51 13.75
CA ALA A 223 8.26 -0.48 14.71
C ALA A 223 7.24 -1.44 14.08
N LEU A 224 6.25 -0.93 13.35
CA LEU A 224 5.23 -1.74 12.69
C LEU A 224 5.84 -2.74 11.71
N SER A 225 6.75 -2.26 10.85
CA SER A 225 7.40 -3.11 9.86
C SER A 225 8.25 -4.22 10.53
N ILE A 226 8.96 -3.93 11.63
CA ILE A 226 9.64 -4.95 12.44
C ILE A 226 8.64 -5.95 13.03
N GLY A 227 7.52 -5.48 13.58
CA GLY A 227 6.46 -6.34 14.11
C GLY A 227 5.90 -7.30 13.07
N GLU A 228 5.74 -6.85 11.83
CA GLU A 228 5.23 -7.63 10.70
C GLU A 228 6.27 -8.55 10.05
N SER A 229 7.57 -8.39 10.35
CA SER A 229 8.67 -9.13 9.72
C SER A 229 8.62 -10.65 9.89
N ARG A 230 7.94 -11.13 10.93
CA ARG A 230 7.94 -12.55 11.38
C ARG A 230 9.33 -13.08 11.76
N GLU A 231 10.32 -12.22 11.92
CA GLU A 231 11.65 -12.63 12.36
C GLU A 231 11.66 -12.95 13.86
N PRO A 232 12.29 -14.07 14.30
CA PRO A 232 12.35 -14.44 15.72
C PRO A 232 12.94 -13.34 16.63
N ALA A 233 13.85 -12.53 16.09
CA ALA A 233 14.49 -11.44 16.82
C ALA A 233 13.59 -10.19 17.01
N ALA A 234 12.48 -10.08 16.28
CA ALA A 234 11.65 -8.87 16.23
C ALA A 234 11.10 -8.47 17.62
N PHE A 235 10.62 -9.45 18.39
CA PHE A 235 10.10 -9.18 19.73
C PHE A 235 11.18 -8.62 20.67
N GLY A 236 12.37 -9.24 20.68
CA GLY A 236 13.47 -8.80 21.53
C GLY A 236 13.86 -7.34 21.25
N ILE A 237 13.95 -6.97 19.97
CA ILE A 237 14.28 -5.61 19.52
C ILE A 237 13.19 -4.62 19.95
N LEU A 238 11.91 -4.95 19.75
CA LEU A 238 10.79 -4.07 20.12
C LEU A 238 10.67 -3.91 21.64
N ARG A 239 10.97 -4.97 22.41
CA ARG A 239 11.00 -4.92 23.88
C ARG A 239 12.13 -4.02 24.38
N GLU A 240 13.33 -4.15 23.82
CA GLU A 240 14.45 -3.27 24.15
C GLU A 240 14.11 -1.81 23.82
N ALA A 241 13.48 -1.55 22.67
CA ALA A 241 13.03 -0.20 22.33
C ALA A 241 11.98 0.32 23.32
N TYR A 242 11.08 -0.53 23.81
CA TYR A 242 10.09 -0.17 24.82
C TYR A 242 10.74 0.26 26.15
N GLU A 243 11.80 -0.42 26.56
CA GLU A 243 12.54 -0.09 27.79
C GLU A 243 13.31 1.25 27.69
N ASN A 244 13.63 1.68 26.47
CA ASN A 244 14.47 2.85 26.20
C ASN A 244 13.69 4.10 25.74
N VAL A 245 12.36 4.04 25.63
CA VAL A 245 11.53 5.22 25.31
C VAL A 245 11.02 5.93 26.56
N TYR A 246 10.73 7.22 26.43
CA TYR A 246 10.17 8.03 27.51
C TYR A 246 8.76 8.53 27.18
N GLY A 247 7.89 8.53 28.20
CA GLY A 247 6.54 9.06 28.10
C GLY A 247 5.51 8.08 27.53
N VAL A 248 4.27 8.22 27.96
CA VAL A 248 3.14 7.34 27.60
C VAL A 248 2.93 7.24 26.08
N PRO A 249 2.99 8.33 25.28
CA PRO A 249 2.78 8.22 23.83
C PRO A 249 3.81 7.33 23.13
N ALA A 250 5.07 7.35 23.56
CA ALA A 250 6.13 6.55 22.96
C ALA A 250 5.98 5.07 23.26
N HIS A 251 5.70 4.73 24.53
CA HIS A 251 5.38 3.36 24.95
C HIS A 251 4.14 2.81 24.24
N ARG A 252 3.07 3.62 24.12
CA ARG A 252 1.83 3.23 23.45
C ARG A 252 2.04 2.81 22.00
N ARG A 253 2.91 3.50 21.24
CA ARG A 253 3.20 3.18 19.83
C ARG A 253 3.79 1.79 19.62
N LEU A 254 4.44 1.21 20.63
CA LEU A 254 5.08 -0.10 20.52
C LEU A 254 4.13 -1.27 20.80
N MET A 255 2.94 -1.02 21.37
CA MET A 255 1.99 -2.07 21.74
C MET A 255 1.53 -2.92 20.56
N LEU A 256 1.12 -2.27 19.47
CA LEU A 256 0.68 -2.96 18.26
C LEU A 256 1.84 -3.70 17.56
N PRO A 257 3.00 -3.07 17.30
CA PRO A 257 4.20 -3.77 16.83
C PRO A 257 4.56 -5.03 17.62
N ILE A 258 4.54 -4.95 18.95
CA ILE A 258 4.82 -6.09 19.83
C ILE A 258 3.81 -7.21 19.61
N ALA A 259 2.50 -6.88 19.56
CA ALA A 259 1.45 -7.86 19.29
C ALA A 259 1.59 -8.53 17.91
N LEU A 260 2.04 -7.78 16.89
CA LEU A 260 2.24 -8.29 15.53
C LEU A 260 3.33 -9.35 15.42
N THR A 261 4.27 -9.41 16.37
CA THR A 261 5.28 -10.48 16.41
C THR A 261 4.66 -11.86 16.67
N ARG A 262 3.47 -11.91 17.28
CA ARG A 262 2.66 -13.13 17.53
C ARG A 262 3.40 -14.24 18.29
N THR A 263 4.39 -13.86 19.09
CA THR A 263 5.16 -14.77 19.95
C THR A 263 4.48 -14.96 21.31
N PRO A 264 4.64 -16.12 21.98
CA PRO A 264 4.15 -16.32 23.35
C PRO A 264 4.70 -15.26 24.33
N GLU A 265 5.95 -14.86 24.15
CA GLU A 265 6.63 -13.87 24.99
C GLU A 265 6.03 -12.47 24.82
N ALA A 266 5.69 -12.07 23.59
CA ALA A 266 4.98 -10.83 23.34
C ALA A 266 3.58 -10.83 23.96
N PHE A 267 2.88 -11.97 23.89
CA PHE A 267 1.56 -12.10 24.48
C PHE A 267 1.61 -11.95 26.00
N GLU A 268 2.53 -12.63 26.68
CA GLU A 268 2.72 -12.49 28.14
C GLU A 268 3.11 -11.07 28.53
N PHE A 269 3.99 -10.42 27.76
CA PHE A 269 4.36 -9.02 27.97
C PHE A 269 3.14 -8.07 27.95
N LEU A 270 2.21 -8.28 27.01
CA LEU A 270 0.99 -7.49 26.91
C LEU A 270 0.04 -7.77 28.09
N LEU A 271 -0.08 -9.02 28.54
CA LEU A 271 -0.85 -9.36 29.75
C LEU A 271 -0.27 -8.73 31.01
N GLN A 272 1.05 -8.73 31.16
CA GLN A 272 1.74 -8.04 32.25
C GLN A 272 1.48 -6.52 32.19
N THR A 273 1.55 -5.94 30.99
CA THR A 273 1.26 -4.51 30.78
C THR A 273 -0.15 -4.15 31.24
N ILE A 274 -1.14 -4.99 30.96
CA ILE A 274 -2.53 -4.79 31.42
C ILE A 274 -2.64 -4.80 32.95
N ARG A 275 -1.93 -5.73 33.60
CA ARG A 275 -1.96 -5.91 35.06
C ARG A 275 -1.25 -4.80 35.82
N GLU A 276 -0.14 -4.28 35.29
CA GLU A 276 0.80 -3.47 36.06
C GLU A 276 0.85 -2.00 35.66
N GLN A 277 0.72 -1.70 34.36
CA GLN A 277 1.00 -0.34 33.84
C GLN A 277 -0.17 0.64 34.05
N PRO A 278 0.06 1.96 33.91
CA PRO A 278 -1.02 2.95 33.94
C PRO A 278 -2.13 2.64 32.94
N LEU A 279 -3.35 3.10 33.25
CA LEU A 279 -4.55 2.77 32.49
C LEU A 279 -4.39 2.96 30.98
N ASP A 280 -3.76 4.06 30.54
CA ASP A 280 -3.59 4.36 29.12
C ASP A 280 -2.75 3.30 28.40
N LEU A 281 -1.70 2.79 29.04
CA LEU A 281 -0.85 1.72 28.50
C LEU A 281 -1.54 0.36 28.59
N ALA A 282 -2.24 0.08 29.70
CA ALA A 282 -3.06 -1.13 29.82
C ALA A 282 -4.15 -1.20 28.73
N ALA A 283 -4.83 -0.09 28.46
CA ALA A 283 -5.83 0.02 27.39
C ALA A 283 -5.19 -0.14 26.00
N ALA A 284 -3.99 0.41 25.78
CA ALA A 284 -3.26 0.24 24.53
C ALA A 284 -2.85 -1.23 24.31
N ALA A 285 -2.32 -1.89 25.34
CA ALA A 285 -1.98 -3.31 25.30
C ALA A 285 -3.22 -4.17 25.01
N LEU A 286 -4.35 -3.88 25.65
CA LEU A 286 -5.61 -4.59 25.42
C LEU A 286 -6.14 -4.43 23.99
N ASN A 287 -6.03 -3.22 23.41
CA ASN A 287 -6.37 -3.02 21.99
C ASN A 287 -5.43 -3.79 21.06
N ALA A 288 -4.13 -3.84 21.37
CA ALA A 288 -3.15 -4.59 20.59
C ALA A 288 -3.39 -6.11 20.66
N LEU A 289 -3.80 -6.62 21.83
CA LEU A 289 -4.14 -8.04 22.02
C LEU A 289 -5.26 -8.53 21.10
N ALA A 290 -6.17 -7.67 20.67
CA ALA A 290 -7.23 -8.05 19.72
C ALA A 290 -6.67 -8.64 18.42
N VAL A 291 -5.43 -8.27 18.02
CA VAL A 291 -4.78 -8.77 16.80
C VAL A 291 -4.20 -10.18 16.98
N CYS A 292 -3.93 -10.60 18.21
CA CYS A 292 -3.29 -11.91 18.51
C CYS A 292 -4.13 -12.84 19.42
N ALA A 293 -5.25 -12.39 19.97
CA ALA A 293 -6.21 -13.17 20.76
C ALA A 293 -7.22 -13.89 19.85
N CYS A 294 -6.71 -14.70 18.93
CA CYS A 294 -7.51 -15.37 17.90
C CYS A 294 -8.25 -16.61 18.41
N ASP A 295 -7.78 -17.21 19.50
CA ASP A 295 -8.32 -18.42 20.11
C ASP A 295 -8.90 -18.16 21.51
N GLU A 296 -9.78 -19.07 21.95
CA GLU A 296 -10.46 -18.96 23.24
C GLU A 296 -9.50 -18.96 24.44
N ASP A 297 -8.39 -19.69 24.37
CA ASP A 297 -7.43 -19.78 25.48
C ASP A 297 -6.76 -18.43 25.71
N ARG A 298 -6.29 -17.77 24.64
CA ARG A 298 -5.73 -16.42 24.72
C ARG A 298 -6.78 -15.39 25.16
N ARG A 299 -8.03 -15.51 24.70
CA ARG A 299 -9.12 -14.64 25.19
C ARG A 299 -9.36 -14.82 26.69
N GLN A 300 -9.32 -16.06 27.18
CA GLN A 300 -9.47 -16.36 28.60
C GLN A 300 -8.30 -15.81 29.43
N GLN A 301 -7.07 -15.93 28.96
CA GLN A 301 -5.90 -15.35 29.64
C GLN A 301 -5.99 -13.81 29.70
N ALA A 302 -6.42 -13.16 28.62
CA ALA A 302 -6.67 -11.72 28.61
C ALA A 302 -7.80 -11.31 29.58
N ARG A 303 -8.89 -12.10 29.66
CA ARG A 303 -9.96 -11.89 30.63
C ARG A 303 -9.43 -11.92 32.06
N LEU A 304 -8.66 -12.95 32.41
CA LEU A 304 -8.07 -13.09 33.75
C LEU A 304 -7.15 -11.92 34.10
N ALA A 305 -6.35 -11.43 33.16
CA ALA A 305 -5.49 -10.26 33.38
C ALA A 305 -6.29 -8.98 33.65
N VAL A 306 -7.42 -8.78 32.96
CA VAL A 306 -8.33 -7.65 33.17
C VAL A 306 -9.07 -7.77 34.51
N GLU A 307 -9.55 -8.97 34.87
CA GLU A 307 -10.21 -9.24 36.15
C GLU A 307 -9.27 -8.99 37.34
N GLN A 308 -8.00 -9.41 37.24
CA GLN A 308 -6.99 -9.16 38.27
C GLN A 308 -6.70 -7.66 38.49
N ARG A 309 -6.88 -6.83 37.46
CA ARG A 309 -6.67 -5.39 37.53
C ARG A 309 -7.82 -4.65 38.20
N ASP A 310 -9.02 -5.24 38.21
CA ASP A 310 -10.26 -4.69 38.80
C ASP A 310 -10.57 -3.23 38.40
N ASP A 311 -10.31 -2.88 37.12
CA ASP A 311 -10.68 -1.56 36.56
C ASP A 311 -11.90 -1.71 35.62
N PRO A 312 -13.05 -1.07 35.92
CA PRO A 312 -14.26 -1.23 35.13
C PRO A 312 -14.12 -0.71 33.69
N ARG A 313 -13.21 0.23 33.43
CA ARG A 313 -12.96 0.75 32.07
C ARG A 313 -12.25 -0.28 31.20
N LEU A 314 -11.33 -1.05 31.78
CA LEU A 314 -10.65 -2.14 31.07
C LEU A 314 -11.59 -3.31 30.82
N ALA A 315 -12.47 -3.63 31.78
CA ALA A 315 -13.52 -4.65 31.59
C ALA A 315 -14.46 -4.28 30.42
N GLN A 316 -14.89 -3.03 30.35
CA GLN A 316 -15.70 -2.53 29.23
C GLN A 316 -14.94 -2.61 27.90
N LEU A 317 -13.66 -2.21 27.87
CA LEU A 317 -12.85 -2.25 26.66
C LEU A 317 -12.61 -3.69 26.17
N PHE A 318 -12.38 -4.63 27.08
CA PHE A 318 -12.23 -6.06 26.77
C PHE A 318 -13.49 -6.59 26.08
N ALA A 319 -14.66 -6.28 26.62
CA ALA A 319 -15.94 -6.70 26.04
C ALA A 319 -16.14 -6.17 24.60
N GLN A 320 -15.67 -4.95 24.31
CA GLN A 320 -15.81 -4.33 22.99
C GLN A 320 -14.81 -4.83 21.95
N ARG A 321 -13.58 -5.14 22.37
CA ARG A 321 -12.44 -5.31 21.44
C ARG A 321 -11.92 -6.74 21.33
N VAL A 322 -12.10 -7.56 22.37
CA VAL A 322 -11.47 -8.88 22.46
C VAL A 322 -12.51 -9.99 22.68
N ALA A 323 -13.63 -9.69 23.34
CA ALA A 323 -14.68 -10.68 23.61
C ALA A 323 -15.60 -10.99 22.43
N ALA A 324 -15.60 -10.18 21.37
CA ALA A 324 -16.41 -10.43 20.18
C ALA A 324 -15.76 -11.49 19.28
N PRO A 325 -16.52 -12.48 18.77
CA PRO A 325 -16.01 -13.47 17.82
C PRO A 325 -15.68 -12.86 16.45
#